data_AF-A0A947FWQ5-F1
#
_entry.id   AF-A0A947FWQ5-F1
#
_cell.length_a   1.000
_cell.length_b   1.000
_cell.length_c   1.000
_cell.angle_alpha   90.00
_cell.angle_beta   90.00
_cell.angle_gamma   90.00
#
_symmetry.space_group_name_H-M   'P 1'
#
loop_
_entity.id
_entity.type
_entity.pdbx_description
1 polymer ?
#
loop_
_entity_poly.entity_id
_entity_poly.type
_entity_poly.pdbx_seq_one_letter_code
_entity_poly.pdbx_strand_id
1 'polypeptide(L)'
;MTMYRRDLLIGTGAVMTAAVFAQACGRAKPGPRTLDAISVQEPPIIEALRYGISAPSAHNTQPWLIELVSDTEARVFLDKARLLPATDPPGRQVHMSHGTFVELMAIA
;
A
#
# COMPACT_ATOMS: atom_id res chain seq x y z
N MET A 1 20.16 15.62 -46.28
CA MET A 1 19.18 15.87 -45.19
C MET A 1 19.80 16.85 -44.20
N THR A 2 19.47 18.14 -44.31
CA THR A 2 19.91 19.17 -43.37
C THR A 2 18.99 19.16 -42.15
N MET A 3 19.49 18.66 -41.01
CA MET A 3 18.74 18.62 -39.76
C MET A 3 18.75 20.03 -39.12
N TYR A 4 17.57 20.63 -38.90
CA TYR A 4 17.43 21.98 -38.35
C TYR A 4 17.60 21.97 -36.82
N ARG A 5 18.25 22.99 -36.24
CA ARG A 5 18.45 23.09 -34.77
C ARG A 5 17.15 23.00 -33.97
N ARG A 6 16.03 23.47 -34.54
CA ARG A 6 14.69 23.36 -33.94
C ARG A 6 14.24 21.90 -33.79
N ASP A 7 14.47 21.08 -34.81
CA ASP A 7 14.02 19.69 -34.82
C ASP A 7 14.89 18.85 -33.88
N LEU A 8 16.18 19.20 -33.75
CA LEU A 8 17.07 18.63 -32.73
C LEU A 8 16.61 18.97 -31.31
N LEU A 9 16.24 20.23 -31.04
CA LEU A 9 15.81 20.67 -29.71
C LEU A 9 14.47 20.05 -29.30
N ILE A 10 13.50 19.97 -30.22
CA ILE A 10 12.19 19.35 -29.95
C ILE A 10 12.36 17.84 -29.73
N GLY A 11 13.14 17.16 -30.58
CA GLY A 11 13.36 15.71 -30.45
C GLY A 11 14.11 15.35 -29.16
N THR A 12 15.18 16.07 -28.83
CA THR A 12 15.98 15.80 -27.63
C THR A 12 15.23 16.14 -26.34
N GLY A 13 14.49 17.26 -26.29
CA GLY A 13 13.69 17.64 -25.13
C GLY A 13 12.56 16.66 -24.82
N ALA A 14 11.86 16.15 -25.84
CA ALA A 14 10.81 15.16 -25.68
C ALA A 14 11.36 13.82 -25.15
N VAL A 15 12.50 13.36 -25.67
CA VAL A 15 13.14 12.10 -25.25
C VAL A 15 13.64 12.19 -23.80
N MET A 16 14.29 13.30 -23.41
CA MET A 16 14.79 13.49 -22.05
C MET A 16 13.65 13.52 -21.01
N THR A 17 12.54 14.18 -21.34
CA THR A 17 11.39 14.29 -20.42
C THR A 17 10.72 12.93 -20.19
N ALA A 18 10.50 12.15 -21.26
CA ALA A 18 9.92 10.81 -21.15
C ALA A 18 10.82 9.84 -20.36
N ALA A 19 12.13 9.89 -20.59
CA ALA A 19 13.09 9.03 -19.90
C ALA A 19 13.21 9.34 -18.39
N VAL A 20 13.14 10.63 -18.02
CA VAL A 20 13.15 11.06 -16.61
C VAL A 20 11.82 10.71 -15.92
N PHE A 21 10.68 10.92 -16.59
CA PHE A 21 9.37 10.59 -16.03
C PHE A 21 9.21 9.07 -15.81
N ALA A 22 9.69 8.24 -16.74
CA ALA A 22 9.69 6.78 -16.60
C ALA A 22 10.59 6.28 -15.45
N GLN A 23 11.62 7.04 -15.07
CA GLN A 23 12.43 6.75 -13.88
C GLN A 23 11.82 7.27 -12.58
N ALA A 24 11.06 8.38 -12.64
CA ALA A 24 10.41 8.99 -11.48
C ALA A 24 9.10 8.28 -11.08
N CYS A 25 8.40 7.64 -12.03
CA CYS A 25 7.28 6.75 -11.73
C CYS A 25 7.80 5.42 -11.15
N GLY A 26 8.13 5.47 -9.86
CA GLY A 26 8.21 4.35 -8.91
C GLY A 26 8.37 2.96 -9.50
N ARG A 27 9.53 2.65 -10.07
CA ARG A 27 9.90 1.26 -10.32
C ARG A 27 10.30 0.67 -8.97
N ALA A 28 9.35 0.07 -8.26
CA ALA A 28 9.68 -0.81 -7.15
C ALA A 28 10.64 -1.87 -7.70
N LYS A 29 11.93 -1.77 -7.37
CA LYS A 29 12.86 -2.87 -7.64
C LYS A 29 12.43 -3.98 -6.70
N PRO A 30 11.94 -5.14 -7.18
CA PRO A 30 11.91 -6.29 -6.31
C PRO A 30 13.37 -6.51 -5.92
N GLY A 31 13.70 -6.24 -4.66
CA GLY A 31 15.00 -6.63 -4.13
C GLY A 31 15.19 -8.13 -4.38
N PRO A 32 16.43 -8.61 -4.54
CA PRO A 32 16.66 -10.04 -4.69
C PRO A 32 16.04 -10.74 -3.48
N ARG A 33 14.91 -11.41 -3.69
CA ARG A 33 14.41 -12.40 -2.75
C ARG A 33 15.39 -13.54 -2.89
N THR A 34 16.48 -13.51 -2.13
CA THR A 34 17.39 -14.63 -1.98
C THR A 34 16.54 -15.80 -1.50
N LEU A 35 16.16 -16.68 -2.42
CA LEU A 35 15.40 -17.89 -2.19
C LEU A 35 16.30 -18.97 -1.57
N ASP A 36 17.06 -18.58 -0.56
CA ASP A 36 17.73 -19.47 0.40
C ASP A 36 17.32 -19.08 1.83
N ALA A 37 16.09 -18.54 1.97
CA ALA A 37 15.46 -18.41 3.26
C ALA A 37 14.88 -19.77 3.62
N ILE A 38 15.28 -20.33 4.77
CA ILE A 38 14.49 -21.33 5.50
C ILE A 38 13.02 -20.95 5.31
N SER A 39 12.23 -21.79 4.65
CA SER A 39 10.80 -21.55 4.53
C SER A 39 10.23 -21.73 5.93
N VAL A 40 10.33 -20.70 6.75
CA VAL A 40 9.42 -20.55 7.87
C VAL A 40 8.12 -20.19 7.20
N GLN A 41 7.23 -21.17 7.04
CA GLN A 41 5.85 -20.88 6.69
C GLN A 41 5.35 -19.90 7.75
N GLU A 42 5.21 -18.62 7.38
CA GLU A 42 4.56 -17.64 8.26
C GLU A 42 3.13 -18.16 8.52
N PRO A 43 2.61 -18.03 9.75
CA PRO A 43 1.24 -18.41 10.04
C PRO A 43 0.28 -17.72 9.06
N PRO A 44 -0.74 -18.42 8.51
CA PRO A 44 -1.67 -17.84 7.54
C PRO A 44 -2.30 -16.52 8.00
N ILE A 45 -2.54 -16.35 9.30
CA ILE A 45 -3.06 -15.10 9.85
C ILE A 45 -2.11 -13.91 9.65
N ILE A 46 -0.79 -14.14 9.71
CA ILE A 46 0.22 -13.10 9.52
C ILE A 46 0.24 -12.66 8.05
N GLU A 47 0.11 -13.61 7.12
CA GLU A 47 -0.02 -13.31 5.70
C GLU A 47 -1.26 -12.45 5.43
N ALA A 48 -2.44 -12.87 5.91
CA ALA A 48 -3.67 -12.10 5.76
C ALA A 48 -3.55 -10.67 6.34
N LEU A 49 -2.95 -10.53 7.53
CA LEU A 49 -2.76 -9.23 8.18
C LEU A 49 -1.83 -8.29 7.41
N ARG A 50 -0.81 -8.82 6.69
CA ARG A 50 0.05 -7.99 5.82
C ARG A 50 -0.77 -7.30 4.74
N TYR A 51 -1.75 -7.98 4.16
CA TYR A 51 -2.67 -7.40 3.20
C TYR A 51 -3.67 -6.45 3.88
N GLY A 52 -4.27 -6.86 5.02
CA GLY A 52 -5.19 -6.02 5.79
C GLY A 52 -4.59 -4.66 6.17
N ILE A 53 -3.35 -4.63 6.68
CA ILE A 53 -2.66 -3.39 7.10
C ILE A 53 -2.47 -2.41 5.93
N SER A 54 -2.47 -2.87 4.69
CA SER A 54 -2.40 -2.02 3.51
C SER A 54 -3.72 -1.32 3.16
N ALA A 55 -4.81 -1.63 3.87
CA ALA A 55 -6.12 -1.06 3.62
C ALA A 55 -6.13 0.47 3.73
N PRO A 56 -6.83 1.17 2.81
CA PRO A 56 -7.06 2.59 2.98
C PRO A 56 -7.89 2.85 4.24
N SER A 57 -7.55 3.93 4.95
CA SER A 57 -8.33 4.43 6.10
C SER A 57 -8.47 5.95 6.03
N ALA A 58 -9.52 6.50 6.65
CA ALA A 58 -9.75 7.93 6.69
C ALA A 58 -8.53 8.67 7.28
N HIS A 59 -8.02 9.67 6.56
CA HIS A 59 -6.78 10.39 6.87
C HIS A 59 -5.57 9.48 7.14
N ASN A 60 -5.60 8.24 6.61
CA ASN A 60 -4.62 7.20 6.89
C ASN A 60 -4.36 6.99 8.40
N THR A 61 -5.40 7.14 9.22
CA THR A 61 -5.30 7.01 10.69
C THR A 61 -4.98 5.60 11.13
N GLN A 62 -5.27 4.59 10.30
CA GLN A 62 -5.04 3.17 10.58
C GLN A 62 -5.58 2.75 11.96
N PRO A 63 -6.91 2.86 12.19
CA PRO A 63 -7.51 2.80 13.52
C PRO A 63 -7.76 1.37 14.03
N TRP A 64 -6.86 0.44 13.72
CA TRP A 64 -6.97 -0.97 14.09
C TRP A 64 -5.99 -1.35 15.20
N LEU A 65 -6.47 -2.12 16.17
CA LEU A 65 -5.67 -2.87 17.15
C LEU A 65 -5.89 -4.36 16.87
N ILE A 66 -4.80 -5.13 16.86
CA ILE A 66 -4.82 -6.53 16.47
C ILE A 66 -4.28 -7.37 17.62
N GLU A 67 -5.04 -8.37 18.04
CA GLU A 67 -4.61 -9.42 18.96
C GLU A 67 -4.50 -10.72 18.19
N LEU A 68 -3.31 -11.32 18.14
CA LEU A 68 -3.10 -12.64 17.56
C LEU A 68 -3.58 -13.71 18.55
N VAL A 69 -4.52 -14.55 18.13
CA VAL A 69 -5.10 -15.62 18.97
C VAL A 69 -4.47 -16.97 18.66
N SER A 70 -4.24 -17.25 17.37
CA SER A 70 -3.60 -18.48 16.89
C SER A 70 -2.97 -18.23 15.51
N ASP A 71 -2.41 -19.28 14.89
CA ASP A 71 -1.86 -19.20 13.53
C ASP A 71 -2.90 -18.88 12.45
N THR A 72 -4.20 -18.99 12.76
CA THR A 72 -5.31 -18.79 11.82
C THR A 72 -6.37 -17.81 12.32
N GLU A 73 -6.20 -17.23 13.52
CA GLU A 73 -7.20 -16.36 14.15
C GLU A 73 -6.56 -15.11 14.75
N ALA A 74 -7.18 -13.96 14.47
CA ALA A 74 -6.88 -12.70 15.13
C ALA A 74 -8.18 -11.98 15.49
N ARG A 75 -8.15 -11.22 16.59
CA ARG A 75 -9.22 -10.28 16.95
C ARG A 75 -8.81 -8.87 16.52
N VAL A 76 -9.75 -8.18 15.88
CA VAL A 76 -9.58 -6.80 15.41
C VAL A 76 -10.45 -5.90 16.27
N PHE A 77 -9.83 -4.90 16.89
CA PHE A 77 -10.50 -3.91 17.72
C PHE A 77 -10.30 -2.50 17.14
N LEU A 78 -11.24 -1.62 17.46
CA LEU A 78 -11.14 -0.20 17.15
C LEU A 78 -10.19 0.51 18.11
N ASP A 79 -9.15 1.16 17.57
CA ASP A 79 -8.35 2.13 18.32
C ASP A 79 -9.10 3.47 18.49
N LYS A 80 -9.66 3.70 19.67
CA LYS A 80 -10.40 4.93 19.98
C LYS A 80 -9.52 6.18 19.94
N ALA A 81 -8.21 6.06 20.15
CA ALA A 81 -7.29 7.20 20.11
C ALA A 81 -7.07 7.74 18.69
N ARG A 82 -7.41 6.94 17.67
CA ARG A 82 -7.28 7.26 16.25
C ARG A 82 -8.61 7.68 15.59
N LEU A 83 -9.66 7.88 16.39
CA LEU A 83 -10.94 8.38 15.91
C LEU A 83 -10.83 9.85 15.47
N LEU A 84 -11.73 10.22 14.58
CA LEU A 84 -11.80 11.55 13.98
C LEU A 84 -13.08 12.26 14.42
N PRO A 85 -13.21 12.71 15.68
CA PRO A 85 -14.47 13.25 16.21
C PRO A 85 -14.94 14.52 15.49
N ALA A 86 -14.03 15.27 14.85
CA ALA A 86 -14.37 16.49 14.10
C ALA A 86 -14.86 16.20 12.67
N THR A 87 -14.27 15.23 11.97
CA THR A 87 -14.55 14.94 10.55
C THR A 87 -15.38 13.68 10.32
N ASP A 88 -15.45 12.78 11.30
CA ASP A 88 -16.30 11.60 11.33
C ASP A 88 -17.01 11.41 12.70
N PRO A 89 -17.84 12.37 13.16
CA PRO A 89 -18.60 12.23 14.41
C PRO A 89 -19.43 10.94 14.55
N PRO A 90 -20.14 10.44 13.51
CA PRO A 90 -20.89 9.19 13.62
C PRO A 90 -20.02 7.94 13.48
N GLY A 91 -18.72 8.08 13.22
CA GLY A 91 -17.80 6.95 13.03
C GLY A 91 -18.04 6.16 11.73
N ARG A 92 -18.71 6.72 10.72
CA ARG A 92 -19.04 5.97 9.50
C ARG A 92 -17.77 5.63 8.72
N GLN A 93 -16.82 6.56 8.64
CA GLN A 93 -15.59 6.36 7.89
C GLN A 93 -14.69 5.33 8.56
N VAL A 94 -14.65 5.30 9.90
CA VAL A 94 -13.87 4.27 10.61
C VAL A 94 -14.46 2.87 10.42
N HIS A 95 -15.80 2.72 10.37
CA HIS A 95 -16.43 1.43 10.05
C HIS A 95 -16.12 0.99 8.62
N MET A 96 -16.19 1.91 7.64
CA MET A 96 -15.78 1.60 6.26
C MET A 96 -14.31 1.17 6.19
N SER A 97 -13.41 1.84 6.91
CA SER A 97 -11.99 1.49 6.98
C SER A 97 -11.78 0.07 7.52
N HIS A 98 -12.51 -0.32 8.57
CA HIS A 98 -12.45 -1.69 9.12
C HIS A 98 -13.04 -2.72 8.16
N GLY A 99 -14.12 -2.40 7.45
CA GLY A 99 -14.67 -3.28 6.42
C GLY A 99 -13.66 -3.55 5.30
N THR A 100 -12.97 -2.51 4.82
CA THR A 100 -11.92 -2.67 3.81
C THR A 100 -10.71 -3.46 4.32
N PHE A 101 -10.32 -3.26 5.58
CA PHE A 101 -9.27 -4.05 6.24
C PHE A 101 -9.60 -5.55 6.24
N VAL A 102 -10.82 -5.90 6.67
CA VAL A 102 -11.27 -7.30 6.73
C VAL A 102 -11.40 -7.90 5.33
N GLU A 103 -11.90 -7.14 4.35
CA GLU A 103 -11.99 -7.60 2.96
C GLU A 103 -10.61 -7.90 2.36
N LEU A 104 -9.62 -7.03 2.59
CA LEU A 104 -8.26 -7.26 2.11
C LEU A 104 -7.60 -8.48 2.76
N MET A 105 -7.89 -8.75 4.04
CA MET A 105 -7.47 -10.01 4.67
C MET A 105 -8.12 -11.23 4.05
N ALA A 106 -9.38 -11.14 3.60
CA ALA A 106 -10.13 -12.25 3.03
C ALA A 106 -9.74 -12.59 1.58
N ILE A 107 -9.20 -11.63 0.84
CA ILE A 107 -8.73 -11.81 -0.55
C ILE A 107 -7.31 -12.41 -0.60
N ALA A 108 -6.50 -12.21 0.45
CA ALA A 108 -5.14 -12.70 0.57
C ALA A 108 -5.05 -14.23 0.54
#